data_AF-A0A2V8FM27-F1
#
_entry.id   AF-A0A2V8FM27-F1
#
_cell.length_a   1.000
_cell.length_b   1.000
_cell.length_c   1.000
_cell.angle_alpha   90.00
_cell.angle_beta   90.00
_cell.angle_gamma   90.00
#
_symmetry.space_group_name_H-M   'P 1'
#
loop_
_entity.id
_entity.type
_entity.pdbx_description
1 polymer ?
#
loop_
_entity_poly.entity_id
_entity_poly.type
_entity_poly.pdbx_seq_one_letter_code
_entity_poly.pdbx_strand_id
1 'polypeptide(L)'
;MDGRPHLPADVKLWRGDSRGRWEGNTLVIETTNFNGLAWFGSGGDFFSDALRVTERLTMVDANTIHFAATIDDPKVATKPWTIVMALERNKEEGYEQMEEGCFESDKDTADLLLTGFLMYTGPRFPK
;
A
#
# COMPACT_ATOMS: atom_id res chain seq x y z
N MET A 1 0.64 15.02 -8.12
CA MET A 1 -0.28 15.28 -9.26
C MET A 1 -0.39 16.77 -9.60
N ASP A 2 -0.15 17.66 -8.65
CA ASP A 2 -0.15 19.12 -8.82
C ASP A 2 1.24 19.69 -9.18
N GLY A 3 2.19 18.83 -9.58
CA GLY A 3 3.54 19.21 -10.00
C GLY A 3 4.46 19.74 -8.89
N ARG A 4 4.00 19.77 -7.63
CA ARG A 4 4.84 20.22 -6.51
C ARG A 4 5.98 19.23 -6.25
N PRO A 5 7.19 19.72 -5.94
CA PRO A 5 8.29 18.86 -5.53
C PRO A 5 7.97 18.19 -4.19
N HIS A 6 8.77 17.18 -3.84
CA HIS A 6 8.77 16.64 -2.49
C HIS A 6 9.12 17.71 -1.46
N LEU A 7 8.66 17.49 -0.23
CA LEU A 7 9.08 18.30 0.92
C LEU A 7 10.60 18.23 1.11
N PRO A 8 11.21 19.26 1.74
CA PRO A 8 12.62 19.23 2.13
C PRO A 8 12.98 17.94 2.87
N ALA A 9 14.17 17.39 2.59
CA ALA A 9 14.56 16.03 3.02
C ALA A 9 14.68 15.84 4.55
N ASP A 10 14.82 16.95 5.29
CA ASP A 10 14.85 17.03 6.75
C ASP A 10 13.46 16.97 7.39
N VAL A 11 12.39 17.21 6.62
CA VAL A 11 11.02 16.97 7.07
C VAL A 11 10.73 15.47 6.97
N LYS A 12 10.59 14.80 8.12
CA LYS A 12 10.29 13.36 8.21
C LYS A 12 8.87 13.11 8.71
N LEU A 13 8.13 12.25 8.01
CA LEU A 13 6.72 11.96 8.21
C LEU A 13 6.49 10.46 8.50
N TRP A 14 5.42 10.15 9.24
CA TRP A 14 5.05 8.76 9.57
C TRP A 14 4.75 7.90 8.34
N ARG A 15 4.02 8.45 7.37
CA ARG A 15 3.64 7.79 6.11
C ARG A 15 4.43 8.29 4.89
N GLY A 16 5.49 9.07 5.12
CA GLY A 16 6.25 9.72 4.06
C GLY A 16 5.50 10.86 3.36
N ASP A 17 6.12 11.37 2.29
CA ASP A 17 5.57 12.39 1.38
C ASP A 17 5.44 11.79 -0.02
N SER A 18 4.21 11.63 -0.51
CA SER A 18 3.91 10.98 -1.79
C SER A 18 3.70 11.96 -2.93
N ARG A 19 4.30 11.69 -4.09
CA ARG A 19 4.14 12.46 -5.33
C ARG A 19 3.78 11.55 -6.49
N GLY A 20 2.54 11.69 -6.95
CA GLY A 20 2.02 10.96 -8.10
C GLY A 20 2.16 11.71 -9.43
N ARG A 21 2.49 10.97 -10.50
CA ARG A 21 2.44 11.41 -11.91
C ARG A 21 1.85 10.29 -12.79
N TRP A 22 1.25 10.67 -13.92
CA TRP A 22 0.76 9.73 -14.91
C TRP A 22 1.83 9.40 -15.95
N GLU A 23 1.98 8.12 -16.26
CA GLU A 23 2.75 7.58 -17.39
C GLU A 23 1.80 6.71 -18.22
N GLY A 24 1.18 7.32 -19.24
CA GLY A 24 0.11 6.65 -20.01
C GLY A 24 -1.07 6.27 -19.12
N ASN A 25 -1.38 4.97 -19.04
CA ASN A 25 -2.44 4.41 -18.18
C ASN A 25 -1.96 4.00 -16.78
N THR A 26 -0.73 4.37 -16.40
CA THR A 26 -0.14 4.02 -15.10
C THR A 26 0.01 5.25 -14.23
N LEU A 27 -0.53 5.21 -13.01
CA LEU A 27 -0.20 6.17 -11.97
C LEU A 27 1.07 5.71 -11.26
N VAL A 28 2.14 6.49 -11.39
CA VAL A 28 3.41 6.26 -10.69
C VAL A 28 3.48 7.18 -9.50
N ILE A 29 3.67 6.61 -8.32
CA ILE A 29 3.75 7.33 -7.05
C ILE A 29 5.11 7.06 -6.45
N GLU A 30 5.89 8.12 -6.25
CA GLU A 30 7.10 8.04 -5.43
C GLU A 30 6.78 8.55 -4.03
N THR A 31 7.17 7.81 -3.01
CA THR A 31 7.06 8.21 -1.61
C THR A 31 8.43 8.19 -0.95
N THR A 32 8.80 9.30 -0.33
CA THR A 32 10.06 9.51 0.40
C THR A 32 9.77 10.07 1.80
N ASN A 33 10.79 10.58 2.49
CA ASN A 33 10.64 11.35 3.73
C ASN A 33 10.01 10.55 4.89
N PHE A 34 10.22 9.24 4.94
CA PHE A 34 9.81 8.42 6.08
C PHE A 34 10.63 8.76 7.33
N ASN A 35 10.00 8.68 8.51
CA ASN A 35 10.70 8.83 9.79
C ASN A 35 11.45 7.57 10.25
N GLY A 36 11.20 6.41 9.63
CA GLY A 36 11.84 5.14 9.97
C GLY A 36 11.45 4.56 11.33
N LEU A 37 10.34 5.02 11.93
CA LEU A 37 9.90 4.61 13.27
C LEU A 37 8.71 3.64 13.27
N ALA A 38 8.08 3.44 12.12
CA ALA A 38 6.95 2.53 11.98
C ALA A 38 7.42 1.10 11.63
N TRP A 39 6.63 0.12 12.07
CA TRP A 39 6.77 -1.25 11.58
C TRP A 39 6.30 -1.33 10.12
N PHE A 40 7.05 -2.07 9.31
CA PHE A 40 6.74 -2.33 7.91
C PHE A 40 5.61 -3.36 7.76
N GLY A 41 5.62 -4.40 8.61
CA GLY A 41 4.66 -5.49 8.57
C GLY A 41 4.34 -6.00 9.97
N SER A 42 3.26 -6.80 10.06
CA SER A 42 2.79 -7.39 11.32
C SER A 42 3.79 -8.36 11.97
N GLY A 43 4.78 -8.86 11.21
CA GLY A 43 5.87 -9.70 11.71
C GLY A 43 6.98 -8.95 12.46
N GLY A 44 6.92 -7.63 12.55
CA GLY A 44 7.98 -6.81 13.14
C GLY A 44 9.13 -6.50 12.17
N ASP A 45 8.91 -6.59 10.87
CA ASP A 45 9.84 -6.03 9.88
C ASP A 45 9.84 -4.51 9.99
N PHE A 46 10.98 -3.86 9.71
CA PHE A 46 11.13 -2.40 9.80
C PHE A 46 11.79 -1.82 8.54
N PHE A 47 11.69 -0.50 8.41
CA PHE A 47 12.40 0.29 7.41
C PHE A 47 13.06 1.50 8.06
N SER A 48 14.03 2.09 7.38
CA SER A 48 14.76 3.27 7.83
C SER A 48 14.17 4.57 7.27
N ASP A 49 14.74 5.69 7.70
CA ASP A 49 14.47 7.02 7.15
C ASP A 49 15.02 7.24 5.73
N ALA A 50 15.75 6.26 5.19
CA ALA A 50 16.26 6.24 3.82
C ALA A 50 15.34 5.48 2.85
N LEU A 51 14.22 4.94 3.32
CA LEU A 51 13.24 4.25 2.49
C LEU A 51 12.74 5.16 1.36
N ARG A 52 12.71 4.60 0.14
CA ARG A 52 11.97 5.11 -1.00
C ARG A 52 11.04 4.02 -1.50
N VAL A 53 9.77 4.37 -1.66
CA VAL A 53 8.75 3.47 -2.23
C VAL A 53 8.33 4.03 -3.58
N THR A 54 8.39 3.20 -4.63
CA THR A 54 7.84 3.54 -5.93
C THR A 54 6.70 2.59 -6.26
N GLU A 55 5.48 3.11 -6.23
CA GLU A 55 4.25 2.39 -6.55
C GLU A 55 3.84 2.67 -8.00
N ARG A 56 3.36 1.65 -8.69
CA ARG A 56 2.81 1.71 -10.05
C ARG A 56 1.44 1.06 -10.02
N LEU A 57 0.42 1.88 -10.26
CA LEU A 57 -0.97 1.44 -10.41
C LEU A 57 -1.32 1.50 -11.90
N THR A 58 -1.30 0.35 -12.58
CA THR A 58 -1.63 0.27 -14.00
C THR A 58 -3.05 -0.26 -14.18
N MET A 59 -3.93 0.52 -14.80
CA MET A 59 -5.24 0.04 -15.23
C MET A 59 -5.05 -0.95 -16.37
N VAL A 60 -5.26 -2.26 -16.14
CA VAL A 60 -5.12 -3.29 -17.19
C VAL A 60 -6.43 -3.54 -17.92
N ASP A 61 -7.56 -3.29 -17.25
CA ASP A 61 -8.91 -3.25 -17.82
C ASP A 61 -9.82 -2.36 -16.93
N ALA A 62 -11.13 -2.32 -17.20
CA ALA A 62 -12.08 -1.48 -16.48
C ALA A 62 -12.28 -1.82 -14.99
N ASN A 63 -11.87 -3.02 -14.56
CA ASN A 63 -12.13 -3.60 -13.25
C ASN A 63 -10.88 -4.09 -12.53
N THR A 64 -9.70 -3.97 -13.14
CA THR A 64 -8.47 -4.53 -12.59
C THR A 64 -7.33 -3.52 -12.64
N ILE A 65 -6.67 -3.31 -11.51
CA ILE A 65 -5.41 -2.57 -11.40
C ILE A 65 -4.30 -3.55 -11.11
N HIS A 66 -3.26 -3.54 -11.94
CA HIS A 66 -1.99 -4.17 -11.60
C HIS A 66 -1.20 -3.22 -10.72
N PHE A 67 -1.10 -3.53 -9.43
CA PHE A 67 -0.31 -2.80 -8.45
C PHE A 67 1.07 -3.44 -8.31
N ALA A 68 2.12 -2.63 -8.46
CA ALA A 68 3.47 -3.02 -8.10
C ALA A 68 4.09 -1.95 -7.21
N ALA A 69 4.72 -2.34 -6.10
CA ALA A 69 5.47 -1.42 -5.25
C ALA A 69 6.90 -1.92 -5.08
N THR A 70 7.85 -1.11 -5.53
CA THR A 70 9.28 -1.34 -5.32
C THR A 70 9.72 -0.64 -4.04
N ILE A 71 10.32 -1.42 -3.14
CA ILE A 71 10.86 -0.99 -1.85
C ILE A 71 12.37 -0.88 -1.99
N ASP A 72 12.91 0.33 -1.85
CA ASP A 72 14.34 0.64 -1.90
C ASP A 72 14.77 1.28 -0.58
N ASP A 73 15.47 0.50 0.26
CA ASP A 73 16.03 0.98 1.52
C ASP A 73 17.46 0.44 1.68
N PRO A 74 18.49 1.23 1.33
CA PRO A 74 19.88 0.78 1.37
C PRO A 74 20.44 0.60 2.79
N LYS A 75 19.74 1.08 3.83
CA LYS A 75 20.17 0.88 5.23
C LYS A 75 19.66 -0.44 5.82
N VAL A 76 18.61 -1.01 5.24
CA VAL A 76 17.94 -2.22 5.77
C VAL A 76 18.01 -3.39 4.80
N ALA A 77 17.80 -3.15 3.50
CA ALA A 77 17.78 -4.19 2.47
C ALA A 77 19.08 -4.23 1.66
N THR A 78 19.53 -5.43 1.30
CA THR A 78 20.74 -5.61 0.47
C THR A 78 20.53 -5.25 -1.00
N LYS A 79 19.27 -5.22 -1.45
CA LYS A 79 18.85 -4.80 -2.79
C LYS A 79 17.38 -4.38 -2.75
N PRO A 80 16.95 -3.50 -3.67
CA PRO A 80 15.53 -3.24 -3.87
C PRO A 80 14.77 -4.51 -4.22
N TRP A 81 13.52 -4.59 -3.76
CA TRP A 81 12.63 -5.70 -4.05
C TRP A 81 11.22 -5.16 -4.35
N THR A 82 10.37 -5.97 -4.97
CA THR A 82 9.06 -5.52 -5.46
C THR A 82 7.97 -6.49 -5.06
N ILE A 83 6.88 -5.97 -4.50
CA ILE A 83 5.61 -6.68 -4.35
C ILE A 83 4.70 -6.36 -5.51
N VAL A 84 3.89 -7.35 -5.90
CA VAL A 84 2.93 -7.24 -6.99
C VAL A 84 1.62 -7.87 -6.56
N MET A 85 0.51 -7.19 -6.84
CA MET A 85 -0.83 -7.73 -6.62
C MET A 85 -1.80 -7.19 -7.67
N ALA A 86 -2.83 -7.99 -7.97
CA ALA A 86 -3.99 -7.51 -8.72
C ALA A 86 -5.02 -6.96 -7.73
N LEU A 87 -5.40 -5.70 -7.91
CA LEU A 87 -6.54 -5.11 -7.21
C LEU A 87 -7.75 -5.23 -8.13
N GLU A 88 -8.69 -6.08 -7.75
CA GLU A 88 -9.91 -6.31 -8.51
C GLU A 88 -11.09 -5.55 -7.90
N ARG A 89 -11.91 -4.96 -8.75
CA ARG A 89 -13.17 -4.33 -8.34
C ARG A 89 -14.09 -5.39 -7.74
N ASN A 90 -14.59 -5.13 -6.53
CA ASN A 90 -15.74 -5.87 -6.01
C ASN A 90 -16.99 -5.53 -6.85
N LYS A 91 -17.62 -6.57 -7.42
CA LYS A 91 -18.78 -6.48 -8.33
C LYS A 91 -20.07 -6.97 -7.69
N GLU A 92 -20.05 -7.29 -6.40
CA GLU A 92 -21.26 -7.67 -5.66
C GLU A 92 -22.26 -6.51 -5.63
N GLU A 93 -23.52 -6.81 -5.95
CA GLU A 93 -24.58 -5.80 -6.01
C GLU A 93 -24.85 -5.25 -4.60
N GLY A 94 -24.89 -3.92 -4.48
CA GLY A 94 -25.07 -3.26 -3.19
C GLY A 94 -23.83 -3.27 -2.28
N TYR A 95 -22.68 -3.75 -2.75
CA TYR A 95 -21.44 -3.67 -1.99
C TYR A 95 -21.00 -2.21 -1.81
N GLU A 96 -20.79 -1.83 -0.56
CA GLU A 96 -20.17 -0.57 -0.16
C GLU A 96 -18.96 -0.89 0.72
N GLN A 97 -17.84 -0.18 0.48
CA GLN A 97 -16.69 -0.28 1.37
C GLN A 97 -17.05 0.47 2.66
N MET A 98 -17.37 -0.30 3.69
CA MET A 98 -17.69 0.25 5.00
C MET A 98 -16.46 0.90 5.64
N GLU A 99 -16.68 1.97 6.41
CA GLU A 99 -15.66 2.50 7.30
C GLU A 99 -15.30 1.42 8.34
N GLU A 100 -14.01 1.11 8.44
CA GLU A 100 -13.48 0.38 9.59
C GLU A 100 -13.18 1.42 10.66
N GLY A 101 -14.04 1.50 11.67
CA GLY A 101 -13.74 2.23 12.88
C GLY A 101 -12.93 1.31 13.79
N CYS A 102 -11.71 1.71 14.15
CA CYS A 102 -10.97 1.00 15.19
C CYS A 102 -11.79 1.03 16.49
N PHE A 103 -12.38 -0.09 16.86
CA PHE A 103 -13.08 -0.24 18.12
C PHE A 103 -12.07 -0.61 19.20
N GLU A 104 -12.28 -0.12 20.43
CA GLU A 104 -11.44 -0.46 21.59
C GLU A 104 -11.35 -1.99 21.87
N SER A 105 -12.21 -2.80 21.21
CA SER A 105 -12.21 -4.25 21.30
C SER A 105 -11.61 -4.98 20.09
N ASP A 106 -11.04 -4.28 19.10
CA ASP A 106 -10.33 -4.93 18.00
C ASP A 106 -9.03 -5.54 18.53
N LYS A 107 -9.04 -6.85 18.76
CA LYS A 107 -7.90 -7.57 19.33
C LYS A 107 -7.02 -8.21 18.27
N ASP A 108 -7.63 -8.87 17.29
CA ASP A 108 -6.94 -9.50 16.17
C ASP A 108 -7.87 -9.80 14.98
N THR A 109 -7.27 -10.23 13.87
CA THR A 109 -7.98 -10.61 12.64
C THR A 109 -8.93 -11.79 12.85
N ALA A 110 -8.69 -12.67 13.84
CA ALA A 110 -9.54 -13.82 14.11
C ALA A 110 -10.85 -13.40 14.81
N ASP A 111 -10.80 -12.44 15.74
CA ASP A 111 -11.99 -11.85 16.38
C ASP A 111 -12.85 -11.12 15.32
N LEU A 112 -12.22 -10.41 14.38
CA LEU A 112 -12.90 -9.80 13.23
C LEU A 112 -13.62 -10.86 12.38
N LEU A 113 -12.98 -11.98 12.03
CA LEU A 113 -13.66 -13.05 11.29
C LEU A 113 -14.90 -13.60 12.03
N LEU A 114 -14.87 -13.66 13.36
CA LEU A 114 -15.99 -14.13 14.19
C LEU A 114 -17.18 -13.17 14.22
N THR A 115 -16.98 -11.88 13.93
CA THR A 115 -18.08 -10.90 13.79
C THR A 115 -18.79 -10.99 12.42
N GLY A 116 -18.40 -11.95 11.58
CA GLY A 116 -18.91 -12.10 10.23
C GLY A 116 -18.13 -11.26 9.20
N PHE A 117 -17.03 -10.64 9.60
CA PHE A 117 -16.11 -10.02 8.65
C PHE A 117 -15.53 -11.10 7.73
N LEU A 118 -15.77 -10.98 6.44
CA LEU A 118 -15.18 -11.88 5.46
C LEU A 118 -13.85 -11.29 4.99
N MET A 119 -12.75 -11.95 5.33
CA MET A 119 -11.47 -11.62 4.69
C MET A 119 -11.59 -11.85 3.19
N TYR A 120 -11.42 -10.77 2.41
CA TYR A 120 -11.30 -10.86 0.97
C TYR A 120 -9.99 -11.57 0.63
N THR A 121 -10.08 -12.85 0.26
CA THR A 121 -8.91 -13.70 -0.05
C THR A 121 -8.34 -13.46 -1.46
N GLY A 122 -8.79 -12.40 -2.15
CA GLY A 122 -8.48 -12.18 -3.57
C GLY A 122 -9.20 -13.16 -4.51
N PRO A 123 -9.04 -13.01 -5.83
CA PRO A 123 -9.45 -14.04 -6.78
C PRO A 123 -8.74 -15.36 -6.48
N ARG A 124 -9.51 -16.43 -6.25
CA ARG A 124 -8.98 -17.79 -6.29
C ARG A 124 -8.65 -18.12 -7.74
N PHE A 125 -7.38 -18.00 -8.12
CA PHE A 125 -6.92 -18.55 -9.38
C PHE A 125 -7.14 -20.08 -9.35
N PRO A 126 -7.81 -20.67 -10.37
CA PRO A 126 -7.85 -22.11 -10.49
C PRO A 126 -6.41 -22.65 -10.64
N LYS A 127 -6.13 -23.76 -9.97
CA LYS A 127 -4.84 -24.46 -10.06
C LYS A 127 -4.51 -24.87 -11.49
#